data_AF-A0A329E4B9-F1
#
_entry.id   AF-A0A329E4B9-F1
#
_cell.length_a   1.000
_cell.length_b   1.000
_cell.length_c   1.000
_cell.angle_alpha   90.00
_cell.angle_beta   90.00
_cell.angle_gamma   90.00
#
_symmetry.space_group_name_H-M   'P 1'
#
loop_
_entity.id
_entity.type
_entity.pdbx_description
1 polymer ?
#
loop_
_entity_poly.entity_id
_entity_poly.type
_entity_poly.pdbx_seq_one_letter_code
_entity_poly.pdbx_strand_id
1 'polypeptide(L)'
;MRKVWVAMLSGLTYMPWCYGETISVEILTDESYPPYTYAEDGEAVGIYPDIVHAIDEKLEDFDISIRPVPWKRGLKLIESGRSFALMPPYFHPESRSFISPYSHPMLDEDVVIFCNNDVIKQSSRKIWPEDFYGLTIGINSGFNIGGPEFWQASDNGKLSISEAKGNQLNIIKLRSRRIDCYVNDYISILWETKRLLEEEVLEKPLTFSLAMHINTESGYMAYTNVHEERYPYKEKFVREFDAALIELQNSGEIAKIVQYYTGE
;
A
#
# COMPACT_ATOMS: atom_id res chain seq x y z
N MET A 1 -44.35 -51.36 54.83
CA MET A 1 -43.04 -51.29 54.16
C MET A 1 -43.16 -50.36 52.96
N ARG A 2 -42.67 -49.12 53.06
CA ARG A 2 -42.80 -48.08 52.03
C ARG A 2 -41.43 -47.93 51.35
N LYS A 3 -41.34 -48.29 50.06
CA LYS A 3 -40.12 -48.13 49.26
C LYS A 3 -40.00 -46.65 48.85
N VAL A 4 -38.89 -46.02 49.21
CA VAL A 4 -38.50 -44.68 48.76
C VAL A 4 -37.62 -44.87 47.52
N TRP A 5 -38.04 -44.30 46.40
CA TRP A 5 -37.23 -44.20 45.18
C TRP A 5 -36.51 -42.84 45.21
N VAL A 6 -35.18 -42.86 45.22
CA VAL A 6 -34.36 -41.66 45.06
C VAL A 6 -34.15 -41.46 43.55
N ALA A 7 -34.78 -40.43 42.99
CA ALA A 7 -34.50 -39.99 41.63
C ALA A 7 -33.24 -39.11 41.66
N MET A 8 -32.15 -39.58 41.04
CA MET A 8 -30.99 -38.74 40.74
C MET A 8 -31.33 -37.83 39.56
N LEU A 9 -31.44 -36.52 39.80
CA LEU A 9 -31.40 -35.51 38.74
C LEU A 9 -29.95 -35.31 38.31
N SER A 10 -29.59 -35.80 37.12
CA SER A 10 -28.38 -35.40 36.41
C SER A 10 -28.59 -34.00 35.83
N GLY A 11 -27.98 -33.00 36.46
CA GLY A 11 -27.95 -31.63 35.95
C GLY A 11 -27.04 -31.54 34.72
N LEU A 12 -27.63 -31.34 33.54
CA LEU A 12 -26.89 -30.84 32.37
C LEU A 12 -26.53 -29.38 32.64
N THR A 13 -25.28 -29.12 32.96
CA THR A 13 -24.71 -27.77 32.95
C THR A 13 -24.52 -27.34 31.50
N TYR A 14 -25.43 -26.52 30.99
CA TYR A 14 -25.19 -25.73 29.78
C TYR A 14 -24.04 -24.77 30.08
N MET A 15 -22.85 -25.04 29.54
CA MET A 15 -21.83 -24.00 29.40
C MET A 15 -22.32 -23.04 28.32
N PRO A 16 -22.57 -21.77 28.63
CA PRO A 16 -22.81 -20.77 27.59
C PRO A 16 -21.54 -20.68 26.75
N TRP A 17 -21.67 -20.91 25.45
CA TRP A 17 -20.65 -20.52 24.49
C TRP A 17 -20.57 -18.99 24.57
N CYS A 18 -19.58 -18.46 25.31
CA CYS A 18 -19.19 -17.07 25.14
C CYS A 18 -18.54 -16.99 23.76
N TYR A 19 -19.33 -16.67 22.74
CA TYR A 19 -18.77 -16.03 21.57
C TYR A 19 -18.21 -14.68 22.05
N GLY A 20 -16.88 -14.56 22.06
CA GLY A 20 -16.23 -13.27 22.25
C GLY A 20 -16.71 -12.33 21.16
N GLU A 21 -17.05 -11.08 21.52
CA GLU A 21 -17.35 -10.04 20.54
C GLU A 21 -16.06 -9.74 19.76
N THR A 22 -16.09 -9.91 18.43
CA THR A 22 -14.96 -9.61 17.56
C THR A 22 -14.69 -8.11 17.56
N ILE A 23 -13.40 -7.74 17.53
CA ILE A 23 -12.98 -6.35 17.51
C ILE A 23 -12.92 -5.86 16.06
N SER A 24 -13.81 -4.95 15.68
CA SER A 24 -13.78 -4.34 14.35
C SER A 24 -12.56 -3.42 14.19
N VAL A 25 -11.79 -3.62 13.11
CA VAL A 25 -10.60 -2.83 12.79
C VAL A 25 -10.73 -2.24 11.38
N GLU A 26 -10.75 -0.91 11.28
CA GLU A 26 -10.69 -0.22 9.99
C GLU A 26 -9.23 0.04 9.58
N ILE A 27 -8.88 -0.36 8.38
CA ILE A 27 -7.59 -0.11 7.73
C ILE A 27 -7.81 0.80 6.52
N LEU A 28 -7.01 1.86 6.40
CA LEU A 28 -7.04 2.74 5.23
C LEU A 28 -6.10 2.25 4.15
N THR A 29 -6.44 2.54 2.89
CA THR A 29 -5.54 2.28 1.76
C THR A 29 -5.63 3.37 0.68
N ASP A 30 -4.66 3.45 -0.23
CA ASP A 30 -4.71 4.39 -1.37
C ASP A 30 -5.77 3.93 -2.37
N GLU A 31 -6.63 4.86 -2.80
CA GLU A 31 -7.67 4.62 -3.80
C GLU A 31 -7.14 4.63 -5.25
N SER A 32 -5.85 4.93 -5.48
CA SER A 32 -5.35 5.29 -6.81
C SER A 32 -3.96 4.75 -7.19
N TYR A 33 -3.61 3.55 -6.70
CA TYR A 33 -2.30 2.91 -6.90
C TYR A 33 -2.39 1.44 -7.34
N PRO A 34 -3.04 1.14 -8.50
CA PRO A 34 -3.12 -0.23 -9.01
C PRO A 34 -1.75 -0.75 -9.49
N PRO A 35 -1.50 -2.06 -9.48
CA PRO A 35 -2.42 -3.12 -9.01
C PRO A 35 -2.39 -3.34 -7.49
N TYR A 36 -1.60 -2.55 -6.76
CA TYR A 36 -1.38 -2.73 -5.32
C TYR A 36 -2.62 -2.39 -4.50
N THR A 37 -3.15 -1.18 -4.66
CA THR A 37 -4.32 -0.68 -3.91
C THR A 37 -5.09 0.31 -4.78
N TYR A 38 -6.36 0.06 -5.02
CA TYR A 38 -7.21 0.98 -5.76
C TYR A 38 -8.68 0.82 -5.38
N ALA A 39 -9.50 1.82 -5.72
CA ALA A 39 -10.93 1.75 -5.53
C ALA A 39 -11.62 1.23 -6.79
N GLU A 40 -12.44 0.20 -6.64
CA GLU A 40 -13.40 -0.27 -7.65
C GLU A 40 -14.79 -0.30 -7.02
N ASP A 41 -15.75 0.41 -7.62
CA ASP A 41 -17.12 0.58 -7.11
C ASP A 41 -17.22 1.05 -5.63
N GLY A 42 -16.18 1.74 -5.13
CA GLY A 42 -16.11 2.26 -3.77
C GLY A 42 -15.44 1.31 -2.76
N GLU A 43 -15.14 0.09 -3.17
CA GLU A 43 -14.46 -0.93 -2.37
C GLU A 43 -12.94 -0.92 -2.64
N ALA A 44 -12.15 -1.31 -1.64
CA ALA A 44 -10.71 -1.46 -1.81
C ALA A 44 -10.40 -2.80 -2.47
N VAL A 45 -9.68 -2.76 -3.59
CA VAL A 45 -9.23 -3.93 -4.35
C VAL A 45 -7.74 -3.85 -4.66
N GLY A 46 -7.13 -4.98 -4.98
CA GLY A 46 -5.72 -5.08 -5.35
C GLY A 46 -4.93 -6.04 -4.48
N ILE A 47 -3.62 -6.10 -4.73
CA ILE A 47 -2.72 -7.05 -4.09
C ILE A 47 -2.73 -6.90 -2.55
N TYR A 48 -2.64 -5.67 -2.03
CA TYR A 48 -2.61 -5.48 -0.57
C TYR A 48 -3.96 -5.76 0.11
N PRO A 49 -5.11 -5.31 -0.43
CA PRO A 49 -6.42 -5.73 0.07
C PRO A 49 -6.58 -7.25 0.12
N ASP A 50 -6.17 -7.98 -0.93
CA ASP A 50 -6.26 -9.43 -0.96
C ASP A 50 -5.35 -10.11 0.08
N ILE A 51 -4.15 -9.57 0.32
CA ILE A 51 -3.29 -10.04 1.42
C ILE A 51 -3.97 -9.81 2.77
N VAL A 52 -4.58 -8.64 2.99
CA VAL A 52 -5.26 -8.34 4.25
C VAL A 52 -6.50 -9.19 4.44
N HIS A 53 -7.28 -9.49 3.39
CA HIS A 53 -8.40 -10.42 3.47
C HIS A 53 -7.93 -11.84 3.84
N ALA A 54 -6.82 -12.32 3.25
CA ALA A 54 -6.25 -13.61 3.63
C ALA A 54 -5.72 -13.64 5.08
N ILE A 55 -5.29 -12.49 5.62
CA ILE A 55 -4.92 -12.36 7.04
C ILE A 55 -6.18 -12.37 7.92
N ASP A 56 -7.22 -11.62 7.53
CA ASP A 56 -8.48 -11.52 8.27
C ASP A 56 -9.11 -12.91 8.50
N GLU A 57 -9.10 -13.79 7.50
CA GLU A 57 -9.55 -15.18 7.61
C GLU A 57 -8.81 -16.00 8.69
N LYS A 58 -7.62 -15.56 9.12
CA LYS A 58 -6.80 -16.22 10.14
C LYS A 58 -6.98 -15.62 11.55
N LEU A 59 -7.60 -14.45 11.67
CA LEU A 59 -7.74 -13.76 12.96
C LEU A 59 -9.11 -14.03 13.59
N GLU A 60 -9.15 -14.81 14.67
CA GLU A 60 -10.41 -15.17 15.34
C GLU A 60 -11.03 -14.02 16.15
N ASP A 61 -10.20 -13.08 16.62
CA ASP A 61 -10.58 -12.02 17.54
C ASP A 61 -10.89 -10.68 16.86
N PHE A 62 -10.68 -10.59 15.54
CA PHE A 62 -10.75 -9.35 14.79
C PHE A 62 -11.66 -9.49 13.56
N ASP A 63 -12.21 -8.37 13.12
CA ASP A 63 -13.00 -8.24 11.89
C ASP A 63 -12.47 -7.01 11.13
N ILE A 64 -11.73 -7.25 10.04
CA ILE A 64 -11.02 -6.20 9.32
C ILE A 64 -11.88 -5.64 8.18
N SER A 65 -12.04 -4.33 8.18
CA SER A 65 -12.60 -3.57 7.06
C SER A 65 -11.53 -2.70 6.40
N ILE A 66 -11.56 -2.60 5.07
CA ILE A 66 -10.59 -1.83 4.30
C ILE A 66 -11.31 -0.69 3.59
N ARG A 67 -10.86 0.54 3.83
CA ARG A 67 -11.46 1.73 3.23
C ARG A 67 -10.48 2.46 2.31
N PRO A 68 -10.75 2.54 1.00
CA PRO A 68 -9.91 3.30 0.09
C PRO A 68 -10.12 4.81 0.31
N VAL A 69 -9.02 5.56 0.31
CA VAL A 69 -9.02 7.03 0.46
C VAL A 69 -7.92 7.64 -0.40
N PRO A 70 -7.99 8.95 -0.73
CA PRO A 70 -6.86 9.63 -1.34
C PRO A 70 -5.63 9.53 -0.43
N TRP A 71 -4.47 9.13 -0.96
CA TRP A 71 -3.26 8.88 -0.16
C TRP A 71 -2.92 9.97 0.88
N LYS A 72 -2.87 11.24 0.46
CA LYS A 72 -2.61 12.38 1.38
C LYS A 72 -3.63 12.47 2.52
N ARG A 73 -4.89 12.09 2.27
CA ARG A 73 -5.94 12.05 3.32
C ARG A 73 -5.67 10.91 4.29
N GLY A 74 -5.31 9.72 3.81
CA GLY A 74 -4.92 8.60 4.65
C GLY A 74 -3.77 8.96 5.60
N LEU A 75 -2.69 9.54 5.05
CA LEU A 75 -1.55 10.01 5.85
C LEU A 75 -1.97 11.01 6.94
N LYS A 76 -2.82 12.00 6.61
CA LYS A 76 -3.31 12.98 7.60
C LYS A 76 -4.19 12.37 8.69
N LEU A 77 -4.95 11.33 8.37
CA LEU A 77 -5.78 10.63 9.36
C LEU A 77 -4.93 9.82 10.35
N ILE A 78 -3.86 9.17 9.88
CA ILE A 78 -2.90 8.48 10.74
C ILE A 78 -2.10 9.47 11.59
N GLU A 79 -1.60 10.55 10.97
CA GLU A 79 -0.82 11.60 11.64
C GLU A 79 -1.60 12.26 12.79
N SER A 80 -2.92 12.36 12.66
CA SER A 80 -3.79 12.93 13.70
C SER A 80 -4.33 11.90 14.72
N GLY A 81 -3.96 10.62 14.61
CA GLY A 81 -4.52 9.54 15.45
C GLY A 81 -6.03 9.37 15.30
N ARG A 82 -6.57 9.74 14.13
CA ARG A 82 -8.00 9.58 13.78
C ARG A 82 -8.27 8.26 13.07
N SER A 83 -7.24 7.63 12.52
CA SER A 83 -7.30 6.28 11.98
C SER A 83 -6.26 5.41 12.66
N PHE A 84 -6.57 4.13 12.81
CA PHE A 84 -5.69 3.15 13.45
C PHE A 84 -4.52 2.76 12.54
N ALA A 85 -4.83 2.35 11.32
CA ALA A 85 -3.87 1.75 10.40
C ALA A 85 -4.01 2.25 8.96
N LEU A 86 -2.91 2.20 8.21
CA LEU A 86 -2.80 2.58 6.80
C LEU A 86 -1.81 1.65 6.10
N MET A 87 -2.18 1.18 4.91
CA MET A 87 -1.29 0.44 4.00
C MET A 87 -1.22 1.09 2.61
N PRO A 88 -0.13 0.94 1.83
CA PRO A 88 1.12 0.24 2.16
C PRO A 88 2.32 1.20 2.20
N PRO A 89 2.40 2.17 3.13
CA PRO A 89 3.51 3.12 3.15
C PRO A 89 4.87 2.42 3.23
N TYR A 90 5.84 2.91 2.46
CA TYR A 90 7.25 2.57 2.66
C TYR A 90 7.78 3.04 4.02
N PHE A 91 8.88 2.41 4.44
CA PHE A 91 9.50 2.61 5.75
C PHE A 91 10.27 3.93 5.83
N HIS A 92 9.63 4.96 6.37
CA HIS A 92 10.23 6.28 6.55
C HIS A 92 9.97 6.86 7.95
N PRO A 93 10.44 6.19 9.02
CA PRO A 93 10.12 6.55 10.40
C PRO A 93 10.56 7.97 10.79
N GLU A 94 11.63 8.49 10.18
CA GLU A 94 12.11 9.86 10.46
C GLU A 94 11.12 10.92 9.95
N SER A 95 10.61 10.75 8.73
CA SER A 95 9.62 11.67 8.14
C SER A 95 8.18 11.39 8.59
N ARG A 96 7.93 10.21 9.17
CA ARG A 96 6.60 9.73 9.61
C ARG A 96 6.65 9.21 11.04
N SER A 97 7.16 10.03 11.95
CA SER A 97 7.32 9.69 13.38
C SER A 97 6.01 9.39 14.11
N PHE A 98 4.87 9.73 13.51
CA PHE A 98 3.52 9.40 13.95
C PHE A 98 3.10 7.94 13.63
N ILE A 99 3.97 7.17 12.99
CA ILE A 99 3.77 5.74 12.72
C ILE A 99 4.72 4.95 13.62
N SER A 100 4.14 4.07 14.45
CA SER A 100 4.86 3.01 15.14
C SER A 100 3.87 2.01 15.75
N PRO A 101 4.09 0.70 15.63
CA PRO A 101 5.11 0.08 14.79
C PRO A 101 4.73 0.13 13.30
N TYR A 102 5.67 -0.27 12.45
CA TYR A 102 5.37 -0.83 11.15
C TYR A 102 5.29 -2.36 11.30
N SER A 103 4.47 -3.05 10.50
CA SER A 103 4.44 -4.52 10.46
C SER A 103 5.76 -5.12 10.00
N HIS A 104 5.81 -6.45 9.94
CA HIS A 104 6.74 -7.12 9.03
C HIS A 104 6.52 -6.61 7.57
N PRO A 105 7.58 -6.47 6.73
CA PRO A 105 7.42 -6.07 5.33
C PRO A 105 6.46 -7.02 4.62
N MET A 106 5.50 -6.45 3.90
CA MET A 106 4.45 -7.23 3.23
C MET A 106 4.89 -7.64 1.81
N LEU A 107 5.41 -6.67 1.04
CA LEU A 107 5.84 -6.84 -0.35
C LEU A 107 6.96 -5.86 -0.68
N ASP A 108 7.83 -6.27 -1.59
CA ASP A 108 8.81 -5.39 -2.22
C ASP A 108 8.23 -4.77 -3.51
N GLU A 109 8.56 -3.52 -3.75
CA GLU A 109 8.18 -2.71 -4.91
C GLU A 109 9.43 -2.04 -5.51
N ASP A 110 9.48 -1.97 -6.83
CA ASP A 110 10.64 -1.45 -7.55
C ASP A 110 10.38 -0.03 -8.02
N VAL A 111 10.96 0.94 -7.31
CA VAL A 111 10.89 2.35 -7.66
C VAL A 111 11.79 2.61 -8.87
N VAL A 112 11.17 3.09 -9.95
CA VAL A 112 11.83 3.34 -11.23
C VAL A 112 11.50 4.74 -11.74
N ILE A 113 12.21 5.14 -12.80
CA ILE A 113 11.90 6.34 -13.56
C ILE A 113 11.66 6.01 -15.02
N PHE A 114 10.50 6.42 -15.54
CA PHE A 114 10.19 6.41 -16.98
C PHE A 114 10.34 7.82 -17.54
N CYS A 115 11.00 7.97 -18.68
CA CYS A 115 11.22 9.26 -19.31
C CYS A 115 10.76 9.24 -20.77
N ASN A 116 10.41 10.43 -21.29
CA ASN A 116 10.22 10.61 -22.72
C ASN A 116 11.48 10.13 -23.48
N ASN A 117 11.29 9.42 -24.60
CA ASN A 117 12.38 8.80 -25.36
C ASN A 117 13.41 9.83 -25.85
N ASP A 118 12.98 11.06 -26.12
CA ASP A 118 13.88 12.14 -26.54
C ASP A 118 14.79 12.61 -25.39
N VAL A 119 14.33 12.52 -24.14
CA VAL A 119 15.13 12.80 -22.93
C VAL A 119 16.19 11.72 -22.73
N ILE A 120 15.86 10.45 -22.98
CA ILE A 120 16.77 9.30 -22.89
C ILE A 120 17.83 9.33 -24.01
N LYS A 121 17.46 9.74 -25.23
CA LYS A 121 18.41 9.83 -26.35
C LYS A 121 19.51 10.88 -26.15
N GLN A 122 19.28 11.89 -25.30
CA GLN A 122 20.23 12.97 -25.07
C GLN A 122 21.41 12.57 -24.17
N SER A 123 21.21 11.61 -23.27
CA SER A 123 22.22 11.18 -22.30
C SER A 123 21.88 9.78 -21.81
N SER A 124 22.90 8.98 -21.47
CA SER A 124 22.68 7.63 -20.93
C SER A 124 22.06 7.60 -19.53
N ARG A 125 21.94 8.75 -18.84
CA ARG A 125 21.34 8.96 -17.51
C ARG A 125 21.52 7.77 -16.56
N LYS A 126 22.73 7.61 -16.03
CA LYS A 126 23.16 6.48 -15.20
C LYS A 126 23.29 6.82 -13.72
N ILE A 127 23.26 8.11 -13.37
CA ILE A 127 23.46 8.60 -12.01
C ILE A 127 22.17 9.28 -11.52
N TRP A 128 21.62 8.77 -10.42
CA TRP A 128 20.45 9.32 -9.76
C TRP A 128 20.83 10.17 -8.54
N PRO A 129 20.25 11.37 -8.35
CA PRO A 129 19.36 12.11 -9.26
C PRO A 129 20.08 13.06 -10.25
N GLU A 130 21.42 13.14 -10.22
CA GLU A 130 22.22 14.18 -10.91
C GLU A 130 21.98 14.24 -12.41
N ASP A 131 21.85 13.10 -13.08
CA ASP A 131 21.65 13.07 -14.53
C ASP A 131 20.24 13.54 -14.95
N PHE A 132 19.35 13.81 -13.99
CA PHE A 132 17.99 14.28 -14.23
C PHE A 132 17.79 15.75 -13.82
N TYR A 133 18.87 16.46 -13.48
CA TYR A 133 18.81 17.89 -13.24
C TYR A 133 18.31 18.67 -14.48
N GLY A 134 17.57 19.74 -14.23
CA GLY A 134 16.91 20.58 -15.22
C GLY A 134 15.58 20.01 -15.74
N LEU A 135 15.20 18.79 -15.38
CA LEU A 135 13.97 18.16 -15.83
C LEU A 135 12.80 18.41 -14.87
N THR A 136 11.59 18.29 -15.41
CA THR A 136 10.34 18.22 -14.66
C THR A 136 9.93 16.77 -14.46
N ILE A 137 9.90 16.31 -13.21
CA ILE A 137 9.65 14.92 -12.83
C ILE A 137 8.27 14.82 -12.17
N GLY A 138 7.42 13.97 -12.73
CA GLY A 138 6.14 13.61 -12.13
C GLY A 138 6.30 12.69 -10.92
N ILE A 139 5.41 12.84 -9.95
CA ILE A 139 5.29 11.95 -8.79
C ILE A 139 3.81 11.88 -8.36
N ASN A 140 3.43 10.79 -7.70
CA ASN A 140 2.11 10.71 -7.06
C ASN A 140 2.06 11.62 -5.83
N SER A 141 0.95 12.30 -5.63
CA SER A 141 0.79 13.29 -4.57
C SER A 141 0.97 12.64 -3.19
N GLY A 142 1.97 13.10 -2.43
CA GLY A 142 2.25 12.62 -1.08
C GLY A 142 3.09 11.34 -1.02
N PHE A 143 3.56 10.84 -2.16
CA PHE A 143 4.57 9.80 -2.18
C PHE A 143 5.92 10.42 -1.77
N ASN A 144 6.67 9.70 -0.95
CA ASN A 144 8.02 10.07 -0.56
C ASN A 144 8.96 9.00 -1.14
N ILE A 145 9.33 9.17 -2.41
CA ILE A 145 10.13 8.19 -3.17
C ILE A 145 11.28 8.90 -3.89
N GLY A 146 12.29 8.15 -4.29
CA GLY A 146 13.48 8.69 -4.97
C GLY A 146 14.62 9.11 -4.03
N GLY A 147 14.47 8.96 -2.72
CA GLY A 147 15.54 9.21 -1.74
C GLY A 147 15.78 10.68 -1.39
N PRO A 148 16.55 10.95 -0.31
CA PRO A 148 16.73 12.31 0.22
C PRO A 148 17.48 13.24 -0.75
N GLU A 149 18.44 12.73 -1.53
CA GLU A 149 19.18 13.51 -2.52
C GLU A 149 18.28 14.05 -3.63
N PHE A 150 17.25 13.30 -4.03
CA PHE A 150 16.27 13.71 -5.03
C PHE A 150 15.42 14.89 -4.55
N TRP A 151 14.90 14.79 -3.32
CA TRP A 151 14.13 15.87 -2.70
C TRP A 151 15.02 17.10 -2.44
N GLN A 152 16.24 16.91 -1.96
CA GLN A 152 17.20 18.00 -1.79
C GLN A 152 17.54 18.67 -3.13
N ALA A 153 17.63 17.93 -4.23
CA ALA A 153 17.84 18.50 -5.55
C ALA A 153 16.65 19.36 -6.01
N SER A 154 15.41 18.93 -5.74
CA SER A 154 14.21 19.72 -5.97
C SER A 154 14.21 21.01 -5.16
N ASP A 155 14.47 20.92 -3.85
CA ASP A 155 14.46 22.07 -2.93
C ASP A 155 15.51 23.12 -3.31
N ASN A 156 16.65 22.67 -3.85
CA ASN A 156 17.71 23.55 -4.35
C ASN A 156 17.47 24.03 -5.79
N GLY A 157 16.32 23.76 -6.39
CA GLY A 157 15.96 24.19 -7.74
C GLY A 157 16.77 23.53 -8.87
N LYS A 158 17.42 22.39 -8.59
CA LYS A 158 18.19 21.65 -9.60
C LYS A 158 17.30 20.83 -10.52
N LEU A 159 16.09 20.49 -10.10
CA LEU A 159 15.03 19.85 -10.88
C LEU A 159 13.66 20.35 -10.38
N SER A 160 12.59 20.04 -11.10
CA SER A 160 11.23 20.41 -10.72
C SER A 160 10.36 19.18 -10.48
N ILE A 161 9.55 19.18 -9.42
CA ILE A 161 8.59 18.11 -9.12
C ILE A 161 7.18 18.54 -9.52
N SER A 162 6.46 17.66 -10.22
CA SER A 162 5.06 17.83 -10.62
C SER A 162 4.19 16.73 -10.01
N GLU A 163 3.51 17.03 -8.90
CA GLU A 163 2.58 16.09 -8.30
C GLU A 163 1.31 15.88 -9.17
N ALA A 164 0.71 14.69 -9.10
CA ALA A 164 -0.67 14.45 -9.53
C ALA A 164 -1.35 13.39 -8.66
N LYS A 165 -2.68 13.30 -8.74
CA LYS A 165 -3.47 12.29 -8.04
C LYS A 165 -3.47 11.00 -8.86
N GLY A 166 -2.69 10.01 -8.43
CA GLY A 166 -2.59 8.69 -9.04
C GLY A 166 -1.80 8.63 -10.35
N ASN A 167 -1.64 7.41 -10.85
CA ASN A 167 -0.77 7.09 -11.99
C ASN A 167 -1.31 7.63 -13.31
N GLN A 168 -2.63 7.57 -13.51
CA GLN A 168 -3.31 7.98 -14.72
C GLN A 168 -2.88 9.37 -15.19
N LEU A 169 -2.97 10.34 -14.29
CA LEU A 169 -2.67 11.73 -14.58
C LEU A 169 -1.17 11.93 -14.83
N ASN A 170 -0.29 11.22 -14.12
CA ASN A 170 1.14 11.29 -14.36
C ASN A 170 1.52 10.72 -15.73
N ILE A 171 0.94 9.59 -16.14
CA ILE A 171 1.21 9.00 -17.45
C ILE A 171 0.66 9.88 -18.59
N ILE A 172 -0.53 10.48 -18.42
CA ILE A 172 -1.08 11.45 -19.38
C ILE A 172 -0.19 12.70 -19.49
N LYS A 173 0.30 13.23 -18.35
CA LYS A 173 1.27 14.34 -18.34
C LYS A 173 2.57 13.97 -19.07
N LEU A 174 3.09 12.75 -18.84
CA LEU A 174 4.30 12.25 -19.48
C LEU A 174 4.13 12.15 -21.00
N ARG A 175 3.04 11.52 -21.45
CA ARG A 175 2.70 11.39 -22.88
C ARG A 175 2.52 12.74 -23.56
N SER A 176 1.88 13.70 -22.90
CA SER A 176 1.65 15.05 -23.42
C SER A 176 2.84 16.01 -23.25
N ARG A 177 3.98 15.51 -22.75
CA ARG A 177 5.21 16.29 -22.51
C ARG A 177 5.01 17.48 -21.55
N ARG A 178 4.06 17.37 -20.62
CA ARG A 178 3.93 18.32 -19.50
C ARG A 178 4.91 18.03 -18.37
N ILE A 179 5.44 16.82 -18.34
CA ILE A 179 6.58 16.38 -17.52
C ILE A 179 7.55 15.63 -18.44
N ASP A 180 8.83 15.65 -18.09
CA ASP A 180 9.89 14.99 -18.84
C ASP A 180 10.01 13.51 -18.48
N CYS A 181 9.89 13.22 -17.18
CA CYS A 181 9.97 11.89 -16.60
C CYS A 181 8.93 11.70 -15.49
N TYR A 182 8.71 10.46 -15.08
CA TYR A 182 7.79 10.05 -14.03
C TYR A 182 8.45 9.00 -13.15
N VAL A 183 8.49 9.25 -11.85
CA VAL A 183 9.01 8.31 -10.83
C VAL A 183 7.85 7.63 -10.14
N ASN A 184 7.81 6.30 -10.15
CA ASN A 184 6.87 5.46 -9.41
C ASN A 184 7.31 4.00 -9.45
N ASP A 185 6.53 3.09 -8.86
CA ASP A 185 6.73 1.65 -9.02
C ASP A 185 6.58 1.17 -10.48
N TYR A 186 7.44 0.23 -10.87
CA TYR A 186 7.52 -0.35 -12.20
C TYR A 186 6.22 -1.05 -12.65
N ILE A 187 5.71 -1.97 -11.85
CA ILE A 187 4.50 -2.74 -12.16
C ILE A 187 3.30 -1.81 -12.25
N SER A 188 3.22 -0.85 -11.34
CA SER A 188 2.17 0.16 -11.27
C SER A 188 2.13 1.06 -12.52
N ILE A 189 3.29 1.46 -13.03
CA ILE A 189 3.40 2.19 -14.31
C ILE A 189 2.92 1.34 -15.48
N LEU A 190 3.35 0.08 -15.55
CA LEU A 190 3.00 -0.81 -16.65
C LEU A 190 1.51 -1.14 -16.67
N TRP A 191 0.94 -1.45 -15.51
CA TRP A 191 -0.48 -1.76 -15.35
C TRP A 191 -1.34 -0.61 -15.86
N GLU A 192 -1.04 0.61 -15.40
CA GLU A 192 -1.83 1.79 -15.77
C GLU A 192 -1.61 2.16 -17.25
N THR A 193 -0.39 2.02 -17.76
CA THR A 193 -0.11 2.24 -19.19
C THR A 193 -0.90 1.27 -20.06
N LYS A 194 -0.99 -0.02 -19.65
CA LYS A 194 -1.79 -1.03 -20.35
C LYS A 194 -3.27 -0.67 -20.34
N ARG A 195 -3.83 -0.34 -19.18
CA ARG A 195 -5.24 0.08 -19.05
C ARG A 195 -5.56 1.27 -19.95
N LEU A 196 -4.71 2.30 -19.94
CA LEU A 196 -4.93 3.49 -20.77
C LEU A 196 -4.79 3.24 -22.28
N LEU A 197 -4.03 2.22 -22.69
CA LEU A 197 -3.99 1.78 -24.09
C LEU A 197 -5.27 1.02 -24.47
N GLU A 198 -5.80 0.18 -23.58
CA GLU A 198 -7.06 -0.56 -23.78
C GLU A 198 -8.28 0.37 -23.83
N GLU A 199 -8.25 1.46 -23.04
CA GLU A 199 -9.27 2.51 -23.03
C GLU A 199 -9.10 3.56 -24.15
N GLU A 200 -8.12 3.39 -25.04
CA GLU A 200 -7.81 4.33 -26.14
C GLU A 200 -7.48 5.77 -25.67
N VAL A 201 -7.10 5.95 -24.40
CA VAL A 201 -6.60 7.21 -23.85
C VAL A 201 -5.14 7.45 -24.28
N LEU A 202 -4.37 6.38 -24.43
CA LEU A 202 -3.03 6.39 -25.02
C LEU A 202 -3.03 5.69 -26.38
N GLU A 203 -2.08 6.07 -27.22
CA GLU A 203 -1.87 5.46 -28.54
C GLU A 203 -0.44 4.94 -28.69
N LYS A 204 -0.29 3.84 -29.44
CA LYS A 204 1.02 3.33 -29.87
C LYS A 204 1.56 4.13 -31.08
N PRO A 205 2.89 4.27 -31.24
CA PRO A 205 3.92 3.81 -30.32
C PRO A 205 3.99 4.68 -29.05
N LEU A 206 4.33 4.05 -27.93
CA LEU A 206 4.67 4.78 -26.70
C LEU A 206 5.93 5.63 -26.93
N THR A 207 5.90 6.85 -26.42
CA THR A 207 6.99 7.85 -26.59
C THR A 207 7.81 8.03 -25.33
N PHE A 208 7.66 7.13 -24.36
CA PHE A 208 8.40 7.08 -23.12
C PHE A 208 8.77 5.63 -22.82
N SER A 209 9.85 5.44 -22.07
CA SER A 209 10.34 4.11 -21.67
C SER A 209 11.03 4.18 -20.31
N LEU A 210 11.27 3.01 -19.71
CA LEU A 210 12.10 2.89 -18.53
C LEU A 210 13.47 3.52 -18.81
N ALA A 211 13.89 4.43 -17.93
CA ALA A 211 15.20 5.07 -17.98
C ALA A 211 16.16 4.43 -16.97
N MET A 212 15.68 4.17 -15.74
CA MET A 212 16.52 3.64 -14.66
C MET A 212 15.67 2.99 -13.55
N HIS A 213 16.23 1.96 -12.91
CA HIS A 213 15.82 1.48 -11.59
C HIS A 213 16.53 2.28 -10.50
N ILE A 214 15.77 2.86 -9.57
CA ILE A 214 16.29 3.74 -8.53
C ILE A 214 16.65 2.93 -7.30
N ASN A 215 15.65 2.23 -6.75
CA ASN A 215 15.80 1.34 -5.60
C ASN A 215 14.59 0.42 -5.46
N THR A 216 14.73 -0.58 -4.60
CA THR A 216 13.62 -1.42 -4.13
C THR A 216 13.23 -0.96 -2.74
N GLU A 217 11.93 -0.81 -2.51
CA GLU A 217 11.32 -0.41 -1.24
C GLU A 217 10.34 -1.50 -0.82
N SER A 218 10.11 -1.66 0.48
CA SER A 218 9.06 -2.56 0.96
C SER A 218 7.84 -1.77 1.41
N GLY A 219 6.64 -2.23 1.09
CA GLY A 219 5.39 -1.73 1.66
C GLY A 219 5.01 -2.46 2.95
N TYR A 220 4.39 -1.74 3.87
CA TYR A 220 4.10 -2.18 5.23
C TYR A 220 2.67 -1.85 5.64
N MET A 221 2.14 -2.53 6.64
CA MET A 221 1.06 -1.99 7.45
C MET A 221 1.64 -0.99 8.45
N ALA A 222 1.15 0.25 8.42
CA ALA A 222 1.54 1.30 9.35
C ALA A 222 0.48 1.52 10.43
N TYR A 223 0.89 1.50 11.69
CA TYR A 223 0.01 1.74 12.84
C TYR A 223 0.29 3.11 13.45
N THR A 224 -0.76 3.87 13.79
CA THR A 224 -0.59 5.16 14.48
C THR A 224 -0.02 4.97 15.88
N ASN A 225 0.93 5.80 16.30
CA ASN A 225 1.36 5.94 17.71
C ASN A 225 0.79 7.21 18.37
N VAL A 226 -0.24 7.81 17.74
CA VAL A 226 -0.95 8.98 18.23
C VAL A 226 -2.29 8.54 18.79
N HIS A 227 -2.64 8.97 20.00
CA HIS A 227 -3.88 8.58 20.69
C HIS A 227 -4.04 7.06 20.86
N GLU A 228 -2.97 6.36 21.24
CA GLU A 228 -2.95 4.90 21.38
C GLU A 228 -3.98 4.36 22.38
N GLU A 229 -4.43 5.19 23.33
CA GLU A 229 -5.51 4.85 24.27
C GLU A 229 -6.84 4.48 23.58
N ARG A 230 -7.04 4.92 22.32
CA ARG A 230 -8.21 4.57 21.50
C ARG A 230 -8.14 3.15 20.93
N TYR A 231 -6.96 2.55 20.94
CA TYR A 231 -6.67 1.26 20.31
C TYR A 231 -6.08 0.30 21.34
N PRO A 232 -6.83 -0.06 22.41
CA PRO A 232 -6.32 -0.93 23.47
C PRO A 232 -5.93 -2.33 22.96
N TYR A 233 -6.44 -2.72 21.78
CA TYR A 233 -6.15 -3.97 21.11
C TYR A 233 -4.88 -3.93 20.23
N LYS A 234 -4.25 -2.76 20.06
CA LYS A 234 -3.14 -2.54 19.12
C LYS A 234 -2.03 -3.57 19.24
N GLU A 235 -1.51 -3.78 20.45
CA GLU A 235 -0.40 -4.72 20.65
C GLU A 235 -0.77 -6.15 20.27
N LYS A 236 -2.01 -6.57 20.55
CA LYS A 236 -2.52 -7.88 20.16
C LYS A 236 -2.65 -7.98 18.64
N PHE A 237 -3.31 -6.99 18.03
CA PHE A 237 -3.52 -6.93 16.59
C PHE A 237 -2.21 -6.98 15.81
N VAL A 238 -1.23 -6.15 16.17
CA VAL A 238 0.08 -6.11 15.50
C VAL A 238 0.75 -7.49 15.53
N ARG A 239 0.77 -8.16 16.70
CA ARG A 239 1.41 -9.47 16.84
C ARG A 239 0.72 -10.55 16.00
N GLU A 240 -0.61 -10.56 16.02
CA GLU A 240 -1.39 -11.57 15.30
C GLU A 240 -1.38 -11.32 13.79
N PHE A 241 -1.47 -10.06 13.36
CA PHE A 241 -1.28 -9.64 11.97
C PHE A 241 0.09 -10.08 11.44
N ASP A 242 1.18 -9.78 12.15
CA ASP A 242 2.53 -10.16 11.73
C ASP A 242 2.70 -11.68 11.68
N ALA A 243 2.13 -12.41 12.65
CA ALA A 243 2.19 -13.87 12.66
C ALA A 243 1.46 -14.48 11.44
N ALA A 244 0.26 -13.99 11.13
CA ALA A 244 -0.51 -14.42 9.97
C ALA A 244 0.18 -14.03 8.64
N LEU A 245 0.72 -12.81 8.57
CA LEU A 245 1.49 -12.33 7.41
C LEU A 245 2.69 -13.24 7.11
N ILE A 246 3.48 -13.56 8.13
CA ILE A 246 4.64 -14.46 8.00
C ILE A 246 4.21 -15.87 7.58
N GLU A 247 3.07 -16.37 8.08
CA GLU A 247 2.52 -17.66 7.65
C GLU A 247 2.15 -17.66 6.16
N LEU A 248 1.48 -16.59 5.68
CA LEU A 248 1.10 -16.43 4.27
C LEU A 248 2.33 -16.30 3.35
N GLN A 249 3.38 -15.63 3.82
CA GLN A 249 4.66 -15.56 3.11
C GLN A 249 5.30 -16.95 2.98
N ASN A 250 5.41 -17.68 4.09
CA ASN A 250 6.05 -19.00 4.12
C ASN A 250 5.28 -20.07 3.34
N SER A 251 3.96 -19.96 3.26
CA SER A 251 3.10 -20.87 2.49
C SER A 251 3.08 -20.56 0.99
N GLY A 252 3.64 -19.41 0.58
CA GLY A 252 3.62 -18.93 -0.81
C GLY A 252 2.27 -18.37 -1.25
N GLU A 253 1.34 -18.13 -0.33
CA GLU A 253 0.02 -17.59 -0.66
C GLU A 253 0.12 -16.15 -1.19
N ILE A 254 0.98 -15.32 -0.60
CA ILE A 254 1.23 -13.96 -1.10
C ILE A 254 1.77 -13.98 -2.53
N ALA A 255 2.66 -14.92 -2.86
CA ALA A 255 3.19 -15.04 -4.22
C ALA A 255 2.08 -15.38 -5.24
N LYS A 256 1.09 -16.20 -4.86
CA LYS A 256 -0.07 -16.49 -5.73
C LYS A 256 -0.95 -15.26 -5.93
N ILE A 257 -1.18 -14.47 -4.88
CA ILE A 257 -1.92 -13.21 -4.97
C ILE A 257 -1.21 -12.27 -5.94
N VAL A 258 0.11 -12.07 -5.79
CA VAL A 258 0.89 -11.23 -6.71
C VAL A 258 0.78 -11.74 -8.15
N GLN A 259 1.00 -13.04 -8.38
CA GLN A 259 0.92 -13.68 -9.70
C GLN A 259 -0.45 -13.48 -10.37
N TYR A 260 -1.55 -13.47 -9.60
CA TYR A 260 -2.88 -13.22 -10.13
C TYR A 260 -2.99 -11.85 -10.81
N TYR A 261 -2.36 -10.82 -10.23
CA TYR A 261 -2.40 -9.45 -10.77
C TYR A 261 -1.34 -9.17 -11.82
N THR A 262 -0.15 -9.78 -11.70
CA THR A 262 0.99 -9.49 -12.59
C THR A 262 1.05 -10.42 -13.79
N GLY A 263 0.49 -11.63 -13.68
CA GLY A 263 0.59 -12.68 -14.69
C GLY A 263 1.98 -13.33 -14.78
N GLU A 264 2.86 -13.06 -13.80
CA GLU A 264 4.21 -13.62 -13.67
C GLU A 264 4.28 -14.66 -12.54
#